data_AF-A0A7N2MWT8-F1
#
_entry.id   AF-A0A7N2MWT8-F1
#
_cell.length_a   1.000
_cell.length_b   1.000
_cell.length_c   1.000
_cell.angle_alpha   90.00
_cell.angle_beta   90.00
_cell.angle_gamma   90.00
#
_symmetry.space_group_name_H-M   'P 1'
#
loop_
_entity.id
_entity.type
_entity.pdbx_description
1 polymer ?
#
loop_
_entity_poly.entity_id
_entity_poly.type
_entity_poly.pdbx_seq_one_letter_code
_entity_poly.pdbx_strand_id
1 'polypeptide(L)'
;MSHQISMATTQTQNPDANVYRRLANYRPSLWGDHFLSYSNKSEETIDDLEQVQRLKEEVQRMLMAPIDNLLEKLELIDAIQRLGVSYHFEGEIDEVLQQIHRKHHTCDVQESDDALYTVALHFRLLRQQGYNILRVDISNKFKDNMGNFKESLTNDVKGMLSFYEATHMSVHGEDILDEALKFTTTHLESMAINLSPPLATQVSHALNRPIQKCLPRVEARQYFSIYQENASHNEVLLNFAKLDFNMLQKQHQKELSHISSKTFCNVNDYSSFLLQKYFSTSYT
;
A
#
# COMPACT_ATOMS: atom_id res chain seq x y z
N MET A 1 35.39 26.05 -76.65
CA MET A 1 36.13 24.79 -76.38
C MET A 1 36.45 24.74 -74.90
N SER A 2 35.87 23.79 -74.17
CA SER A 2 36.34 23.20 -72.90
C SER A 2 35.21 22.29 -72.40
N HIS A 3 35.25 21.01 -72.78
CA HIS A 3 34.32 20.00 -72.30
C HIS A 3 34.80 19.46 -70.94
N GLN A 4 33.87 19.45 -69.98
CA GLN A 4 34.05 18.97 -68.61
C GLN A 4 34.26 17.45 -68.57
N ILE A 5 35.16 17.03 -67.68
CA ILE A 5 35.46 15.63 -67.34
C ILE A 5 34.32 15.09 -66.45
N SER A 6 33.65 14.03 -66.92
CA SER A 6 32.67 13.28 -66.14
C SER A 6 33.39 12.23 -65.28
N MET A 7 33.24 12.31 -63.96
CA MET A 7 33.72 11.29 -63.02
C MET A 7 32.69 10.18 -62.90
N ALA A 8 33.08 8.96 -63.28
CA ALA A 8 32.32 7.75 -63.03
C ALA A 8 32.45 7.36 -61.54
N THR A 9 31.32 7.31 -60.83
CA THR A 9 31.23 6.68 -59.50
C THR A 9 30.76 5.24 -59.64
N THR A 10 31.70 4.33 -59.40
CA THR A 10 31.51 2.88 -59.36
C THR A 10 30.54 2.51 -58.23
N GLN A 11 29.46 1.79 -58.56
CA GLN A 11 28.55 1.22 -57.57
C GLN A 11 29.24 0.06 -56.82
N THR A 12 29.51 0.26 -55.54
CA THR A 12 29.93 -0.81 -54.63
C THR A 12 28.70 -1.59 -54.19
N GLN A 13 28.48 -2.79 -54.75
CA GLN A 13 27.46 -3.72 -54.27
C GLN A 13 27.92 -4.33 -52.93
N ASN A 14 27.14 -4.11 -51.87
CA ASN A 14 27.37 -4.64 -50.54
C ASN A 14 26.71 -6.04 -50.41
N PRO A 15 27.45 -7.14 -50.21
CA PRO A 15 26.94 -8.49 -50.35
C PRO A 15 26.38 -9.07 -49.03
N ASP A 16 25.52 -8.34 -48.33
CA ASP A 16 24.74 -8.86 -47.18
C ASP A 16 23.41 -8.11 -46.98
N ALA A 17 22.69 -7.86 -48.07
CA ALA A 17 21.45 -7.09 -48.09
C ALA A 17 20.20 -7.93 -47.76
N ASN A 18 20.23 -8.80 -46.74
CA ASN A 18 18.99 -9.45 -46.29
C ASN A 18 18.95 -9.87 -44.81
N VAL A 19 19.23 -8.93 -43.90
CA VAL A 19 18.83 -9.09 -42.49
C VAL A 19 17.35 -8.72 -42.36
N TYR A 20 16.46 -9.72 -42.43
CA TYR A 20 15.05 -9.53 -42.10
C TYR A 20 14.90 -9.24 -40.60
N ARG A 21 14.73 -7.96 -40.23
CA ARG A 21 14.38 -7.58 -38.85
C ARG A 21 13.01 -8.18 -38.51
N ARG A 22 12.94 -8.98 -37.44
CA ARG A 22 11.66 -9.55 -36.96
C ARG A 22 10.68 -8.41 -36.63
N LEU A 23 9.43 -8.55 -37.07
CA LEU A 23 8.36 -7.61 -36.76
C LEU A 23 8.08 -7.63 -35.26
N ALA A 24 8.14 -6.45 -34.64
CA ALA A 24 7.78 -6.25 -33.26
C ALA A 24 6.27 -5.94 -33.19
N ASN A 25 5.45 -6.95 -32.91
CA ASN A 25 3.99 -6.82 -32.82
C ASN A 25 3.53 -6.28 -31.44
N TYR A 26 4.24 -5.29 -30.91
CA TYR A 26 3.90 -4.68 -29.62
C TYR A 26 2.69 -3.74 -29.77
N ARG A 27 1.82 -3.72 -28.76
CA ARG A 27 0.71 -2.78 -28.71
C ARG A 27 1.22 -1.36 -28.44
N PRO A 28 0.67 -0.33 -29.10
CA PRO A 28 0.95 1.05 -28.75
C PRO A 28 0.58 1.37 -27.30
N SER A 29 1.19 2.44 -26.76
CA SER A 29 0.83 2.97 -25.44
C SER A 29 -0.65 3.36 -25.38
N LEU A 30 -1.33 2.98 -24.30
CA LEU A 30 -2.72 3.39 -24.04
C LEU A 30 -2.86 4.90 -23.76
N TRP A 31 -1.76 5.56 -23.40
CA TRP A 31 -1.77 6.93 -22.87
C TRP A 31 -1.49 8.01 -23.91
N GLY A 32 -0.87 7.65 -25.04
CA GLY A 32 -0.41 8.62 -26.04
C GLY A 32 0.27 9.82 -25.38
N ASP A 33 -0.27 11.01 -25.66
CA ASP A 33 0.28 12.31 -25.24
C ASP A 33 -0.36 12.86 -23.97
N HIS A 34 -1.21 12.08 -23.31
CA HIS A 34 -2.04 12.53 -22.18
C HIS A 34 -1.24 13.29 -21.12
N PHE A 35 -0.05 12.77 -20.77
CA PHE A 35 0.78 13.34 -19.71
C PHE A 35 1.55 14.61 -20.12
N LEU A 36 1.68 14.92 -21.42
CA LEU A 36 2.38 16.13 -21.87
C LEU A 36 1.65 17.42 -21.43
N SER A 37 0.34 17.35 -21.20
CA SER A 37 -0.47 18.51 -20.82
C SER A 37 -0.25 19.02 -19.39
N TYR A 38 0.46 18.27 -18.55
CA TYR A 38 0.66 18.60 -17.14
C TYR A 38 1.87 19.51 -16.87
N SER A 39 2.72 19.78 -17.86
CA SER A 39 3.91 20.65 -17.70
C SER A 39 3.55 22.08 -17.23
N ASN A 40 2.34 22.54 -17.52
CA ASN A 40 1.89 23.92 -17.28
C ASN A 40 0.75 24.00 -16.25
N LYS A 41 0.39 22.90 -15.57
CA LYS A 41 -0.71 22.88 -14.59
C LYS A 41 -0.17 22.76 -13.17
N SER A 42 -0.61 23.70 -12.33
CA SER A 42 -0.55 23.74 -10.86
C SER A 42 0.72 24.29 -10.21
N GLU A 43 0.58 25.50 -9.66
CA GLU A 43 1.21 25.88 -8.39
C GLU A 43 0.23 25.49 -7.27
N GLU A 44 0.75 24.91 -6.20
CA GLU A 44 -0.01 24.76 -4.95
C GLU A 44 -0.16 26.15 -4.33
N THR A 45 -1.34 26.48 -3.82
CA THR A 45 -1.50 27.78 -3.17
C THR A 45 -0.77 27.76 -1.82
N ILE A 46 -0.33 28.93 -1.36
CA ILE A 46 0.28 29.05 -0.02
C ILE A 46 -0.69 28.54 1.06
N ASP A 47 -1.99 28.76 0.88
CA ASP A 47 -3.05 28.32 1.78
C ASP A 47 -3.15 26.77 1.86
N ASP A 48 -3.03 26.07 0.73
CA ASP A 48 -3.02 24.59 0.70
C ASP A 48 -1.85 24.03 1.52
N LEU A 49 -0.66 24.62 1.37
CA LEU A 49 0.55 24.19 2.07
C LEU A 49 0.45 24.42 3.58
N GLU A 50 -0.08 25.59 3.97
CA GLU A 50 -0.31 25.89 5.39
C GLU A 50 -1.35 24.95 6.00
N GLN A 51 -2.42 24.63 5.28
CA GLN A 51 -3.44 23.69 5.75
C GLN A 51 -2.85 22.28 5.96
N VAL A 52 -2.06 21.78 5.01
CA VAL A 52 -1.42 20.47 5.12
C VAL A 52 -0.47 20.43 6.31
N GLN A 53 0.33 21.48 6.52
CA GLN A 53 1.24 21.56 7.65
C GLN A 53 0.48 21.55 9.00
N ARG A 54 -0.61 22.32 9.14
CA ARG A 54 -1.44 22.31 10.35
C ARG A 54 -2.03 20.92 10.64
N LEU A 55 -2.56 20.26 9.62
CA LEU A 55 -3.14 18.92 9.77
C LEU A 55 -2.07 17.88 10.11
N LYS A 56 -0.88 17.98 9.50
CA LYS A 56 0.26 17.12 9.82
C LYS A 56 0.66 17.23 11.28
N GLU A 57 0.79 18.44 11.80
CA GLU A 57 1.14 18.70 13.21
C GLU A 57 0.07 18.17 14.18
N GLU A 58 -1.22 18.26 13.81
CA GLU A 58 -2.31 17.68 14.59
C GLU A 58 -2.22 16.15 14.63
N VAL A 59 -2.00 15.50 13.48
CA VAL A 59 -1.79 14.04 13.41
C VAL A 59 -0.58 13.61 14.23
N GLN A 60 0.52 14.34 14.13
CA GLN A 60 1.73 14.09 14.93
C GLN A 60 1.43 14.19 16.43
N ARG A 61 0.65 15.20 16.86
CA ARG A 61 0.26 15.37 18.26
C ARG A 61 -0.60 14.21 18.76
N MET A 62 -1.57 13.75 17.97
CA MET A 62 -2.40 12.59 18.31
C MET A 62 -1.58 11.30 18.41
N LEU A 63 -0.61 11.12 17.51
CA LEU A 63 0.30 9.98 17.51
C LEU A 63 1.17 9.97 18.77
N MET A 64 1.77 11.12 19.10
CA MET A 64 2.69 11.29 20.24
C MET A 64 2.00 11.48 21.60
N ALA A 65 0.68 11.62 21.64
CA ALA A 65 -0.06 11.64 22.90
C ALA A 65 0.18 10.35 23.70
N PRO A 66 0.11 10.39 25.05
CA PRO A 66 0.25 9.21 25.89
C PRO A 66 -0.64 8.04 25.43
N ILE A 67 -0.14 6.82 25.62
CA ILE A 67 -0.89 5.61 25.26
C ILE A 67 -1.90 5.32 26.38
N ASP A 68 -3.08 5.94 26.28
CA ASP A 68 -4.20 5.73 27.20
C ASP A 68 -4.97 4.45 26.82
N ASN A 69 -5.24 4.27 25.52
CA ASN A 69 -5.86 3.07 24.95
C ASN A 69 -4.94 2.46 23.88
N LEU A 70 -4.48 1.22 24.12
CA LEU A 70 -3.59 0.52 23.21
C LEU A 70 -4.24 0.26 21.84
N LEU A 71 -5.52 -0.13 21.83
CA LEU A 71 -6.23 -0.46 20.59
C LEU A 71 -6.36 0.76 19.69
N GLU A 72 -6.82 1.88 20.23
CA GLU A 72 -6.95 3.14 19.49
C GLU A 72 -5.60 3.62 18.93
N LYS A 73 -4.52 3.45 19.70
CA LYS A 73 -3.17 3.80 19.24
C LYS A 73 -2.71 2.91 18.08
N LEU A 74 -2.93 1.60 18.16
CA LEU A 74 -2.63 0.67 17.07
C LEU A 74 -3.48 0.95 15.83
N GLU A 75 -4.77 1.23 15.99
CA GLU A 75 -5.66 1.60 14.89
C GLU A 75 -5.26 2.92 14.21
N LEU A 76 -4.79 3.90 14.98
CA LEU A 76 -4.26 5.15 14.43
C LEU A 76 -3.00 4.89 13.58
N ILE A 77 -2.05 4.11 14.08
CA ILE A 77 -0.82 3.75 13.35
C ILE A 77 -1.17 2.99 12.07
N ASP A 78 -2.07 2.01 12.16
CA ASP A 78 -2.52 1.25 10.99
C ASP A 78 -3.18 2.15 9.95
N ALA A 79 -4.06 3.06 10.37
CA ALA A 79 -4.70 4.00 9.47
C ALA A 79 -3.68 4.92 8.79
N ILE A 80 -2.69 5.45 9.52
CA ILE A 80 -1.61 6.29 8.96
C ILE A 80 -0.83 5.53 7.87
N GLN A 81 -0.46 4.27 8.13
CA GLN A 81 0.24 3.42 7.17
C GLN A 81 -0.62 3.09 5.95
N ARG A 82 -1.86 2.66 6.17
CA ARG A 82 -2.78 2.24 5.10
C ARG A 82 -3.28 3.40 4.25
N LEU A 83 -3.39 4.61 4.80
CA LEU A 83 -3.67 5.83 4.03
C LEU A 83 -2.44 6.35 3.27
N GLY A 84 -1.28 5.72 3.44
CA GLY A 84 -0.08 6.00 2.65
C GLY A 84 0.61 7.31 3.02
N VAL A 85 0.48 7.74 4.28
CA VAL A 85 1.11 8.95 4.83
C VAL A 85 2.11 8.67 5.96
N SER A 86 2.44 7.41 6.21
CA SER A 86 3.41 7.01 7.25
C SER A 86 4.81 7.58 7.05
N TYR A 87 5.20 7.87 5.81
CA TYR A 87 6.50 8.45 5.47
C TYR A 87 6.74 9.84 6.10
N HIS A 88 5.68 10.49 6.59
CA HIS A 88 5.77 11.74 7.34
C HIS A 88 6.05 11.56 8.84
N PHE A 89 5.87 10.35 9.35
CA PHE A 89 5.84 10.05 10.79
C PHE A 89 6.68 8.82 11.14
N GLU A 90 7.70 8.47 10.34
CA GLU A 90 8.48 7.24 10.53
C GLU A 90 9.13 7.17 11.92
N GLY A 91 9.70 8.30 12.37
CA GLY A 91 10.34 8.39 13.69
C GLY A 91 9.34 8.28 14.84
N GLU A 92 8.20 8.97 14.73
CA GLU A 92 7.13 8.92 15.74
C GLU A 92 6.48 7.55 15.82
N ILE A 93 6.24 6.89 14.68
CA ILE A 93 5.70 5.54 14.63
C ILE A 93 6.67 4.56 15.29
N ASP A 94 7.97 4.64 14.99
CA ASP A 94 8.97 3.77 15.64
C ASP A 94 9.04 4.03 17.15
N GLU A 95 9.03 5.29 17.59
CA GLU A 95 9.06 5.62 19.01
C GLU A 95 7.84 5.04 19.75
N VAL A 96 6.63 5.21 19.20
CA VAL A 96 5.40 4.70 19.82
C VAL A 96 5.40 3.17 19.83
N LEU A 97 5.77 2.51 18.73
CA LEU A 97 5.84 1.05 18.68
C LEU A 97 6.92 0.48 19.60
N GLN A 98 8.04 1.18 19.78
CA GLN A 98 9.06 0.84 20.75
C GLN A 98 8.52 0.91 22.19
N GLN A 99 7.74 1.94 22.53
CA GLN A 99 7.08 2.05 23.83
C GLN A 99 6.09 0.91 24.06
N ILE A 100 5.28 0.58 23.04
CA ILE A 100 4.32 -0.55 23.08
C ILE A 100 5.06 -1.87 23.31
N HIS A 101 6.13 -2.12 22.56
CA HIS A 101 6.95 -3.32 22.68
C HIS A 101 7.60 -3.43 24.07
N ARG A 102 8.15 -2.35 24.62
CA ARG A 102 8.72 -2.35 25.98
C ARG A 102 7.68 -2.69 27.04
N LYS A 103 6.48 -2.09 26.96
CA LYS A 103 5.38 -2.39 27.88
C LYS A 103 4.94 -3.86 27.82
N HIS A 104 4.94 -4.45 26.62
CA HIS A 104 4.63 -5.87 26.43
C HIS A 104 5.61 -6.80 27.17
N HIS A 105 6.90 -6.46 27.24
CA HIS A 105 7.89 -7.26 27.99
C HIS A 105 7.87 -7.05 29.50
N THR A 106 7.45 -5.87 29.96
CA THR A 106 7.49 -5.50 31.40
C THR A 106 6.21 -5.84 32.16
N CYS A 107 5.08 -5.90 31.46
CA CYS A 107 3.86 -6.42 32.04
C CYS A 107 3.85 -7.93 31.80
N ASP A 108 3.76 -8.73 32.86
CA ASP A 108 3.14 -10.05 32.75
C ASP A 108 1.74 -9.77 32.21
N VAL A 109 1.56 -9.79 30.88
CA VAL A 109 0.23 -9.74 30.24
C VAL A 109 -0.41 -11.10 30.48
N GLN A 110 -0.67 -11.36 31.76
CA GLN A 110 -1.67 -12.30 32.22
C GLN A 110 -2.99 -11.85 31.61
N GLU A 111 -3.56 -12.73 30.78
CA GLU A 111 -4.99 -12.98 30.77
C GLU A 111 -5.89 -11.74 30.58
N SER A 112 -5.49 -10.79 29.74
CA SER A 112 -6.49 -9.92 29.12
C SER A 112 -7.23 -10.75 28.06
N ASP A 113 -8.56 -10.70 28.07
CA ASP A 113 -9.45 -11.25 27.05
C ASP A 113 -9.32 -10.41 25.76
N ASP A 114 -8.08 -10.22 25.30
CA ASP A 114 -7.74 -9.37 24.17
C ASP A 114 -8.39 -9.96 22.92
N ALA A 115 -9.34 -9.20 22.38
CA ALA A 115 -10.02 -9.54 21.14
C ALA A 115 -8.98 -9.91 20.06
N LEU A 116 -9.27 -10.97 19.30
CA LEU A 116 -8.42 -11.49 18.20
C LEU A 116 -7.86 -10.36 17.33
N TYR A 117 -8.71 -9.39 17.02
CA TYR A 117 -8.36 -8.18 16.29
C TYR A 117 -7.16 -7.42 16.85
N THR A 118 -7.17 -7.09 18.14
CA THR A 118 -6.14 -6.28 18.81
C THR A 118 -4.80 -6.99 18.78
N VAL A 119 -4.82 -8.30 19.05
CA VAL A 119 -3.61 -9.14 19.14
C VAL A 119 -2.97 -9.30 17.77
N ALA A 120 -3.78 -9.59 16.76
CA ALA A 120 -3.31 -9.71 15.39
C ALA A 120 -2.75 -8.39 14.87
N LEU A 121 -3.42 -7.27 15.18
CA LEU A 121 -2.97 -5.94 14.77
C LEU A 121 -1.64 -5.57 15.43
N HIS A 122 -1.52 -5.78 16.74
CA HIS A 122 -0.29 -5.57 17.50
C HIS A 122 0.88 -6.37 16.91
N PHE A 123 0.68 -7.67 16.70
CA PHE A 123 1.70 -8.56 16.14
C PHE A 123 2.15 -8.08 14.76
N ARG A 124 1.19 -7.77 13.87
CA ARG A 124 1.49 -7.32 12.51
C ARG A 124 2.31 -6.03 12.51
N LEU A 125 1.86 -5.00 13.24
CA LEU A 125 2.53 -3.69 13.24
C LEU A 125 3.95 -3.77 13.79
N LEU A 126 4.18 -4.53 14.87
CA LEU A 126 5.52 -4.69 15.44
C LEU A 126 6.45 -5.45 14.50
N ARG A 127 5.99 -6.54 13.88
CA ARG A 127 6.81 -7.27 12.90
C ARG A 127 7.09 -6.47 11.63
N GLN A 128 6.16 -5.63 11.20
CA GLN A 128 6.37 -4.73 10.07
C GLN A 128 7.54 -3.76 10.31
N GLN A 129 7.79 -3.39 11.57
CA GLN A 129 8.94 -2.57 11.97
C GLN A 129 10.18 -3.39 12.39
N GLY A 130 10.16 -4.71 12.22
CA GLY A 130 11.29 -5.57 12.53
C GLY A 130 11.46 -5.96 14.00
N TYR A 131 10.47 -5.67 14.86
CA TYR A 131 10.48 -6.18 16.24
C TYR A 131 10.20 -7.68 16.26
N ASN A 132 10.98 -8.42 17.03
CA ASN A 132 10.85 -9.88 17.15
C ASN A 132 9.79 -10.25 18.20
N ILE A 133 8.52 -10.29 17.79
CA ILE A 133 7.42 -10.83 18.60
C ILE A 133 7.31 -12.34 18.39
N LEU A 134 7.14 -13.10 19.47
CA LEU A 134 7.05 -14.55 19.42
C LEU A 134 5.70 -14.98 18.83
N ARG A 135 5.72 -15.97 17.93
CA ARG A 135 4.51 -16.60 17.37
C ARG A 135 3.54 -17.15 18.43
N VAL A 136 4.05 -17.47 19.62
CA VAL A 136 3.27 -17.95 20.75
C VAL A 136 2.28 -16.89 21.24
N ASP A 137 2.68 -15.62 21.19
CA ASP A 137 1.91 -14.49 21.70
C ASP A 137 0.61 -14.25 20.90
N ILE A 138 0.64 -14.60 19.61
CA ILE A 138 -0.52 -14.48 18.73
C ILE A 138 -1.34 -15.78 18.64
N SER A 139 -0.77 -16.97 18.77
CA SER A 139 -1.50 -18.20 18.37
C SER A 139 -2.02 -19.07 19.51
N ASN A 140 -1.29 -19.24 20.62
CA ASN A 140 -1.63 -20.28 21.59
C ASN A 140 -2.93 -20.00 22.37
N LYS A 141 -3.23 -18.73 22.67
CA LYS A 141 -4.47 -18.34 23.36
C LYS A 141 -5.74 -18.56 22.53
N PHE A 142 -5.59 -18.65 21.21
CA PHE A 142 -6.69 -18.88 20.28
C PHE A 142 -6.85 -20.35 19.90
N LYS A 143 -6.06 -21.26 20.50
CA LYS A 143 -6.20 -22.69 20.31
C LYS A 143 -7.05 -23.33 21.41
N ASP A 144 -7.76 -24.39 21.05
CA ASP A 144 -8.51 -25.24 21.97
C ASP A 144 -7.60 -26.27 22.66
N ASN A 145 -8.17 -27.10 23.55
CA ASN A 145 -7.44 -28.12 24.28
C ASN A 145 -6.85 -29.22 23.38
N MET A 146 -7.30 -29.31 22.12
CA MET A 146 -6.78 -30.26 21.12
C MET A 146 -5.67 -29.64 20.27
N GLY A 147 -5.35 -28.35 20.47
CA GLY A 147 -4.33 -27.62 19.72
C GLY A 147 -4.81 -27.04 18.39
N ASN A 148 -6.12 -27.04 18.12
CA ASN A 148 -6.72 -26.44 16.92
C ASN A 148 -7.18 -25.01 17.19
N PHE A 149 -7.20 -24.15 16.18
CA PHE A 149 -7.79 -22.81 16.35
C PHE A 149 -9.28 -22.91 16.68
N LYS A 150 -9.73 -22.15 17.67
CA LYS A 150 -11.11 -22.18 18.17
C LYS A 150 -12.08 -21.76 17.06
N GLU A 151 -13.08 -22.60 16.77
CA GLU A 151 -14.15 -22.27 15.83
C GLU A 151 -14.92 -21.00 16.22
N SER A 152 -14.96 -20.66 17.51
CA SER A 152 -15.62 -19.43 18.00
C SER A 152 -15.01 -18.13 17.44
N LEU A 153 -13.78 -18.17 16.93
CA LEU A 153 -13.10 -17.02 16.31
C LEU A 153 -13.80 -16.57 15.02
N THR A 154 -14.51 -17.49 14.36
CA THR A 154 -15.23 -17.23 13.09
C THR A 154 -16.38 -16.22 13.25
N ASN A 155 -16.83 -15.96 14.48
CA ASN A 155 -17.82 -14.93 14.77
C ASN A 155 -17.27 -13.50 14.65
N ASP A 156 -15.95 -13.32 14.81
CA ASP A 156 -15.28 -12.01 14.69
C ASP A 156 -14.60 -11.89 13.33
N VAL A 157 -15.37 -11.43 12.33
CA VAL A 157 -14.87 -11.26 10.96
C VAL A 157 -13.70 -10.27 10.90
N LYS A 158 -13.76 -9.18 11.68
CA LYS A 158 -12.73 -8.14 11.71
C LYS A 158 -11.44 -8.70 12.31
N GLY A 159 -11.56 -9.47 13.40
CA GLY A 159 -10.45 -10.21 14.01
C GLY A 159 -9.85 -11.23 13.07
N MET A 160 -10.68 -12.03 12.39
CA MET A 160 -10.24 -13.02 11.41
C MET A 160 -9.46 -12.39 10.25
N LEU A 161 -9.93 -11.26 9.73
CA LEU A 161 -9.23 -10.51 8.69
C LEU A 161 -7.90 -9.96 9.19
N SER A 162 -7.86 -9.36 10.39
CA SER A 162 -6.63 -8.88 11.00
C SER A 162 -5.63 -10.03 11.23
N PHE A 163 -6.13 -11.19 11.67
CA PHE A 163 -5.31 -12.37 11.89
C PHE A 163 -4.75 -12.93 10.58
N TYR A 164 -5.56 -13.01 9.53
CA TYR A 164 -5.10 -13.34 8.19
C TYR A 164 -3.96 -12.43 7.75
N GLU A 165 -4.11 -11.11 7.85
CA GLU A 165 -3.07 -10.15 7.48
C GLU A 165 -1.79 -10.33 8.32
N ALA A 166 -1.93 -10.62 9.62
CA ALA A 166 -0.82 -10.89 10.52
C ALA A 166 -0.03 -12.16 10.13
N THR A 167 -0.69 -13.20 9.65
CA THR A 167 -0.01 -14.45 9.24
C THR A 167 0.91 -14.27 8.04
N HIS A 168 0.69 -13.25 7.20
CA HIS A 168 1.62 -12.90 6.12
C HIS A 168 2.93 -12.24 6.61
N MET A 169 3.06 -12.01 7.93
CA MET A 169 4.32 -11.60 8.59
C MET A 169 5.13 -12.79 9.14
N SER A 170 4.75 -14.03 8.76
CA SER A 170 5.45 -15.26 9.12
C SER A 170 6.88 -15.30 8.54
N VAL A 171 7.80 -15.90 9.29
CA VAL A 171 9.15 -16.25 8.83
C VAL A 171 9.35 -17.77 8.84
N HIS A 172 10.43 -18.26 8.23
CA HIS A 172 10.70 -19.69 8.16
C HIS A 172 10.79 -20.36 9.56
N GLY A 173 10.13 -21.50 9.71
CA GLY A 173 10.10 -22.28 10.96
C GLY A 173 8.95 -21.90 11.91
N GLU A 174 7.97 -21.15 11.43
CA GLU A 174 6.79 -20.76 12.20
C GLU A 174 5.52 -21.49 11.74
N ASP A 175 5.55 -22.82 11.80
CA ASP A 175 4.46 -23.70 11.34
C ASP A 175 3.08 -23.33 11.90
N ILE A 176 3.02 -22.76 13.10
CA ILE A 176 1.77 -22.30 13.73
C ILE A 176 1.11 -21.13 12.98
N LEU A 177 1.89 -20.26 12.32
CA LEU A 177 1.37 -19.18 11.49
C LEU A 177 0.93 -19.70 10.12
N ASP A 178 1.54 -20.78 9.62
CA ASP A 178 1.08 -21.47 8.41
C ASP A 178 -0.26 -22.17 8.65
N GLU A 179 -0.42 -22.82 9.81
CA GLU A 179 -1.72 -23.35 10.27
C GLU A 179 -2.77 -22.24 10.40
N ALA A 180 -2.40 -21.10 10.99
CA ALA A 180 -3.27 -19.95 11.13
C ALA A 180 -3.67 -19.34 9.78
N LEU A 181 -2.73 -19.26 8.83
CA LEU A 181 -3.00 -18.79 7.48
C LEU A 181 -4.02 -19.70 6.79
N LYS A 182 -3.86 -21.02 6.90
CA LYS A 182 -4.81 -21.99 6.35
C LYS A 182 -6.20 -21.85 6.97
N PHE A 183 -6.26 -21.75 8.31
CA PHE A 183 -7.51 -21.57 9.06
C PHE A 183 -8.22 -20.29 8.62
N THR A 184 -7.54 -19.15 8.72
CA THR A 184 -8.13 -17.84 8.40
C THR A 184 -8.56 -17.75 6.93
N THR A 185 -7.76 -18.24 5.98
CA THR A 185 -8.11 -18.26 4.55
C THR A 185 -9.40 -19.05 4.31
N THR A 186 -9.50 -20.27 4.85
CA THR A 186 -10.66 -21.15 4.64
C THR A 186 -11.94 -20.52 5.15
N HIS A 187 -11.91 -19.93 6.35
CA HIS A 187 -13.08 -19.30 6.93
C HIS A 187 -13.44 -17.97 6.24
N LEU A 188 -12.45 -17.13 5.92
CA LEU A 188 -12.71 -15.87 5.21
C LEU A 188 -13.30 -16.09 3.81
N GLU A 189 -12.83 -17.10 3.07
CA GLU A 189 -13.42 -17.49 1.78
C GLU A 189 -14.89 -17.91 1.94
N SER A 190 -15.19 -18.73 2.95
CA SER A 190 -16.57 -19.14 3.25
C SER A 190 -17.46 -17.97 3.67
N MET A 191 -16.92 -17.02 4.44
CA MET A 191 -17.65 -15.87 4.98
C MET A 191 -17.91 -14.82 3.90
N ALA A 192 -16.98 -14.62 2.97
CA ALA A 192 -17.06 -13.61 1.91
C ALA A 192 -18.35 -13.67 1.09
N ILE A 193 -18.97 -14.85 0.97
CA ILE A 193 -20.24 -15.08 0.26
C ILE A 193 -21.42 -14.33 0.91
N ASN A 194 -21.41 -14.18 2.23
CA ASN A 194 -22.55 -13.68 3.01
C ASN A 194 -22.30 -12.27 3.60
N LEU A 195 -21.13 -11.69 3.38
CA LEU A 195 -20.79 -10.36 3.90
C LEU A 195 -21.37 -9.26 3.01
N SER A 196 -21.77 -8.15 3.62
CA SER A 196 -22.09 -6.91 2.91
C SER A 196 -20.85 -6.00 2.78
N PRO A 197 -20.80 -5.13 1.76
CA PRO A 197 -19.84 -4.03 1.73
C PRO A 197 -19.97 -3.11 2.97
N PRO A 198 -18.89 -2.45 3.41
CA PRO A 198 -17.53 -2.49 2.85
C PRO A 198 -16.70 -3.72 3.28
N LEU A 199 -17.16 -4.49 4.27
CA LEU A 199 -16.38 -5.58 4.84
C LEU A 199 -16.14 -6.72 3.85
N ALA A 200 -17.13 -7.07 3.03
CA ALA A 200 -16.97 -8.04 1.94
C ALA A 200 -15.87 -7.64 0.95
N THR A 201 -15.79 -6.35 0.62
CA THR A 201 -14.77 -5.80 -0.28
C THR A 201 -13.38 -5.90 0.35
N GLN A 202 -13.26 -5.61 1.64
CA GLN A 202 -11.99 -5.74 2.37
C GLN A 202 -11.51 -7.18 2.41
N VAL A 203 -12.39 -8.13 2.74
CA VAL A 203 -12.04 -9.57 2.79
C VAL A 203 -11.63 -10.06 1.40
N SER A 204 -12.40 -9.75 0.37
CA SER A 204 -12.09 -10.16 -1.01
C SER A 204 -10.77 -9.58 -1.51
N HIS A 205 -10.49 -8.31 -1.16
CA HIS A 205 -9.23 -7.65 -1.52
C HIS A 205 -8.03 -8.28 -0.81
N ALA A 206 -8.13 -8.53 0.50
CA ALA A 206 -7.08 -9.19 1.30
C ALA A 206 -6.78 -10.62 0.82
N LEU A 207 -7.82 -11.40 0.50
CA LEU A 207 -7.67 -12.75 -0.06
C LEU A 207 -7.01 -12.75 -1.44
N ASN A 208 -7.24 -11.70 -2.25
CA ASN A 208 -6.53 -11.52 -3.52
C ASN A 208 -5.06 -11.16 -3.29
N ARG A 209 -4.82 -10.16 -2.43
CA ARG A 209 -3.47 -9.69 -2.11
C ARG A 209 -3.43 -9.10 -0.69
N PRO A 210 -2.68 -9.72 0.24
CA PRO A 210 -2.56 -9.22 1.59
C PRO A 210 -1.77 -7.90 1.62
N ILE A 211 -2.00 -7.09 2.65
CA ILE A 211 -1.42 -5.75 2.83
C ILE A 211 0.10 -5.78 2.67
N GLN A 212 0.77 -6.77 3.27
CA GLN A 212 2.23 -6.90 3.24
C GLN A 212 2.79 -7.06 1.82
N LYS A 213 1.98 -7.55 0.87
CA LYS A 213 2.38 -7.75 -0.51
C LYS A 213 1.95 -6.59 -1.40
N CYS A 214 1.19 -5.61 -0.91
CA CYS A 214 0.64 -4.50 -1.69
C CYS A 214 1.63 -3.33 -1.84
N LEU A 215 1.46 -2.53 -2.90
CA LEU A 215 2.16 -1.26 -3.04
C LEU A 215 1.42 -0.21 -2.21
N PRO A 216 2.07 0.49 -1.25
CA PRO A 216 1.40 1.38 -0.30
C PRO A 216 0.47 2.40 -0.97
N ARG A 217 0.90 3.00 -2.08
CA ARG A 217 0.10 4.03 -2.76
C ARG A 217 -1.12 3.49 -3.50
N VAL A 218 -1.05 2.25 -3.99
CA VAL A 218 -2.18 1.58 -4.62
C VAL A 218 -3.19 1.13 -3.56
N GLU A 219 -2.69 0.66 -2.41
CA GLU A 219 -3.50 0.28 -1.27
C GLU A 219 -4.23 1.49 -0.67
N ALA A 220 -3.53 2.59 -0.43
CA ALA A 220 -4.10 3.83 0.08
C ALA A 220 -5.32 4.29 -0.72
N ARG A 221 -5.23 4.21 -2.05
CA ARG A 221 -6.34 4.59 -2.94
C ARG A 221 -7.60 3.75 -2.71
N GLN A 222 -7.47 2.47 -2.40
CA GLN A 222 -8.62 1.63 -2.06
C GLN A 222 -9.09 1.90 -0.63
N TYR A 223 -8.14 2.09 0.28
CA TYR A 223 -8.42 2.25 1.70
C TYR A 223 -9.13 3.55 2.05
N PHE A 224 -8.97 4.63 1.27
CA PHE A 224 -9.70 5.89 1.52
C PHE A 224 -11.21 5.71 1.66
N SER A 225 -11.85 4.98 0.74
CA SER A 225 -13.30 4.76 0.78
C SER A 225 -13.70 3.93 2.01
N ILE A 226 -12.92 2.91 2.32
CA ILE A 226 -13.13 2.05 3.50
C ILE A 226 -13.00 2.86 4.79
N TYR A 227 -11.96 3.69 4.90
CA TYR A 227 -11.69 4.49 6.09
C TYR A 227 -12.77 5.55 6.29
N GLN A 228 -13.21 6.21 5.21
CA GLN A 228 -14.27 7.21 5.27
C GLN A 228 -15.63 6.63 5.69
N GLU A 229 -15.92 5.37 5.35
CA GLU A 229 -17.16 4.69 5.77
C GLU A 229 -17.12 4.19 7.23
N ASN A 230 -15.95 4.15 7.86
CA ASN A 230 -15.84 3.76 9.25
C ASN A 230 -16.42 4.86 10.18
N ALA A 231 -17.40 4.53 11.01
CA ALA A 231 -18.06 5.48 11.90
C ALA A 231 -17.11 6.13 12.94
N SER A 232 -15.98 5.49 13.26
CA SER A 232 -15.00 5.98 14.23
C SER A 232 -13.72 6.54 13.59
N HIS A 233 -13.74 6.83 12.28
CA HIS A 233 -12.55 7.33 11.60
C HIS A 233 -12.13 8.71 12.11
N ASN A 234 -10.83 8.98 12.04
CA ASN A 234 -10.28 10.27 12.41
C ASN A 234 -10.36 11.22 11.21
N GLU A 235 -11.23 12.23 11.29
CA GLU A 235 -11.45 13.20 10.20
C GLU A 235 -10.20 14.01 9.88
N VAL A 236 -9.40 14.38 10.89
CA VAL A 236 -8.15 15.13 10.70
C VAL A 236 -7.17 14.32 9.86
N LEU A 237 -6.97 13.04 10.20
CA LEU A 237 -6.11 12.12 9.46
C LEU A 237 -6.63 11.89 8.03
N LEU A 238 -7.93 11.70 7.85
CA LEU A 238 -8.52 11.51 6.53
C LEU A 238 -8.30 12.74 5.64
N ASN A 239 -8.55 13.94 6.16
CA ASN A 239 -8.35 15.19 5.43
C ASN A 239 -6.87 15.42 5.10
N PHE A 240 -5.99 15.19 6.06
CA PHE A 240 -4.54 15.22 5.85
C PHE A 240 -4.12 14.29 4.71
N ALA A 241 -4.55 13.02 4.79
CA ALA A 241 -4.17 12.01 3.82
C ALA A 241 -4.71 12.30 2.41
N LYS A 242 -5.92 12.87 2.26
CA LYS A 242 -6.46 13.27 0.95
C LYS A 242 -5.65 14.41 0.33
N LEU A 243 -5.30 15.43 1.11
CA LEU A 243 -4.51 16.56 0.62
C LEU A 243 -3.11 16.12 0.21
N ASP A 244 -2.42 15.37 1.08
CA ASP A 244 -1.16 14.70 0.74
C ASP A 244 -1.30 13.87 -0.54
N PHE A 245 -2.39 13.10 -0.64
CA PHE A 245 -2.60 12.21 -1.77
C PHE A 245 -2.53 12.95 -3.09
N ASN A 246 -3.29 14.04 -3.15
CA ASN A 246 -3.43 14.90 -4.31
C ASN A 246 -2.15 15.69 -4.61
N MET A 247 -1.44 16.21 -3.61
CA MET A 247 -0.18 16.93 -3.81
C MET A 247 0.89 16.04 -4.46
N LEU A 248 1.13 14.86 -3.89
CA LEU A 248 2.05 13.90 -4.51
C LEU A 248 1.55 13.42 -5.88
N GLN A 249 0.24 13.29 -6.10
CA GLN A 249 -0.29 12.96 -7.43
C GLN A 249 0.05 14.04 -8.45
N LYS A 250 -0.07 15.33 -8.10
CA LYS A 250 0.35 16.45 -8.97
C LYS A 250 1.85 16.39 -9.25
N GLN A 251 2.67 16.11 -8.24
CA GLN A 251 4.11 15.94 -8.41
C GLN A 251 4.45 14.80 -9.38
N HIS A 252 3.84 13.62 -9.22
CA HIS A 252 4.02 12.51 -10.14
C HIS A 252 3.51 12.83 -11.56
N GLN A 253 2.43 13.61 -11.72
CA GLN A 253 1.98 14.08 -13.03
C GLN A 253 3.02 14.99 -13.71
N LYS A 254 3.66 15.88 -12.96
CA LYS A 254 4.75 16.74 -13.47
C LYS A 254 5.96 15.92 -13.89
N GLU A 255 6.37 14.97 -13.05
CA GLU A 255 7.49 14.07 -13.34
C GLU A 255 7.22 13.21 -14.58
N LEU A 256 6.02 12.64 -14.70
CA LEU A 256 5.62 11.92 -15.91
C LEU A 256 5.56 12.81 -17.13
N SER A 257 5.09 14.05 -17.01
CA SER A 257 5.12 15.01 -18.12
C SER A 257 6.54 15.25 -18.63
N HIS A 258 7.50 15.41 -17.71
CA HIS A 258 8.91 15.57 -18.04
C HIS A 258 9.55 14.32 -18.62
N ILE A 259 9.18 13.13 -18.12
CA ILE A 259 9.65 11.87 -18.68
C ILE A 259 9.09 11.70 -20.10
N SER A 260 7.78 11.87 -20.28
CA SER A 260 7.10 11.77 -21.58
C SER A 260 7.66 12.76 -22.60
N SER A 261 7.93 14.00 -22.21
CA SER A 261 8.50 15.00 -23.13
C SER A 261 9.92 14.62 -23.59
N LYS A 262 10.70 13.91 -22.76
CA LYS A 262 12.03 13.39 -23.10
C LYS A 262 11.99 12.10 -23.91
N THR A 263 11.07 11.18 -23.63
CA THR A 263 10.92 9.91 -24.36
C THR A 263 10.26 10.06 -25.73
N PHE A 264 9.71 11.24 -26.05
CA PHE A 264 9.41 11.62 -27.44
C PHE A 264 10.66 11.65 -28.37
N CYS A 265 11.86 11.38 -27.85
CA CYS A 265 13.06 11.00 -28.61
C CYS A 265 13.33 9.48 -28.73
N ASN A 266 12.29 8.63 -28.66
CA ASN A 266 12.28 7.16 -28.63
C ASN A 266 12.26 6.61 -27.20
N VAL A 267 11.15 5.98 -26.79
CA VAL A 267 11.07 4.62 -26.21
C VAL A 267 9.60 4.33 -25.88
N ASN A 268 9.08 3.21 -26.42
CA ASN A 268 7.85 2.57 -25.97
C ASN A 268 8.16 1.86 -24.65
N ASP A 269 7.60 2.32 -23.52
CA ASP A 269 7.73 1.56 -22.28
C ASP A 269 6.41 1.36 -21.52
N TYR A 270 6.35 0.20 -20.88
CA TYR A 270 5.17 -0.47 -20.37
C TYR A 270 4.87 -0.11 -18.90
N SER A 271 3.66 0.37 -18.63
CA SER A 271 3.01 0.33 -17.30
C SER A 271 1.55 0.83 -17.41
N SER A 272 0.62 0.01 -17.93
CA SER A 272 -0.68 0.55 -18.36
C SER A 272 -1.82 0.43 -17.34
N PHE A 273 -1.79 -0.51 -16.38
CA PHE A 273 -2.94 -0.71 -15.49
C PHE A 273 -2.88 0.08 -14.17
N LEU A 274 -1.70 0.19 -13.56
CA LEU A 274 -1.54 0.87 -12.27
C LEU A 274 -1.64 2.41 -12.39
N LEU A 275 -1.09 2.98 -13.46
CA LEU A 275 -1.19 4.42 -13.73
C LEU A 275 -2.62 4.85 -14.01
N GLN A 276 -3.45 3.99 -14.62
CA GLN A 276 -4.84 4.33 -14.92
C GLN A 276 -5.66 4.53 -13.67
N LYS A 277 -5.57 3.60 -12.73
CA LYS A 277 -6.16 3.81 -11.41
C LYS A 277 -5.57 5.11 -10.84
N TYR A 278 -4.25 5.23 -10.74
CA TYR A 278 -3.63 6.32 -10.00
C TYR A 278 -4.03 7.73 -10.48
N PHE A 279 -4.13 8.02 -11.79
CA PHE A 279 -4.39 9.39 -12.29
C PHE A 279 -5.84 9.75 -12.61
N SER A 280 -6.78 8.80 -12.56
CA SER A 280 -8.16 9.03 -13.04
C SER A 280 -9.10 9.69 -12.01
N THR A 281 -8.62 10.01 -10.80
CA THR A 281 -9.49 10.57 -9.75
C THR A 281 -8.65 11.34 -8.75
N SER A 282 -9.01 12.60 -8.53
CA SER A 282 -8.55 13.40 -7.39
C SER A 282 -9.60 13.29 -6.29
N TYR A 283 -9.17 13.25 -5.04
CA TYR A 283 -10.11 13.27 -3.92
C TYR A 283 -10.48 14.72 -3.63
N THR A 284 -11.76 15.06 -3.69
CA THR A 284 -12.30 16.34 -3.17
C THR A 284 -12.59 16.24 -1.69
#